data_AF-A0A352NJ65-F1
#
_entry.id   AF-A0A352NJ65-F1
#
_cell.length_a   1.000
_cell.length_b   1.000
_cell.length_c   1.000
_cell.angle_alpha   90.00
_cell.angle_beta   90.00
_cell.angle_gamma   90.00
#
_symmetry.space_group_name_H-M   'P 1'
#
loop_
_entity.id
_entity.type
_entity.pdbx_description
1 polymer ?
#
loop_
_entity_poly.entity_id
_entity_poly.type
_entity_poly.pdbx_seq_one_letter_code
_entity_poly.pdbx_strand_id
1 'polypeptide(L)'
;MRLSEFEIPPIQDVLLVGRRAPIGPEAVKRMIELMCPGQYEIIFIEEGPLEAVVIRKSLSKMVSNEKLLEIVLNEANKVASETTLLKAQIDIVLAISLEVEL
;
A
#
# COMPACT_ATOMS: atom_id res chain seq x y z
N MET A 1 14.48 8.93 -27.77
CA MET A 1 14.63 9.22 -26.34
C MET A 1 13.30 9.74 -25.82
N ARG A 2 12.70 9.10 -24.80
CA ARG A 2 11.44 9.54 -24.21
C ARG A 2 11.75 9.96 -22.77
N LEU A 3 11.56 11.24 -22.49
CA LEU A 3 11.68 11.83 -21.16
C LEU A 3 10.26 11.94 -20.60
N SER A 4 10.06 11.55 -19.34
CA SER A 4 8.82 11.73 -18.60
C SER A 4 9.13 12.37 -17.26
N GLU A 5 8.19 13.17 -16.74
CA GLU A 5 8.33 13.78 -15.43
C GLU A 5 8.32 12.72 -14.33
N PHE A 6 9.04 13.00 -13.23
CA PHE A 6 9.10 12.14 -12.07
C PHE A 6 7.83 12.33 -11.22
N GLU A 7 6.99 11.29 -11.12
CA GLU A 7 5.75 11.35 -10.35
C GLU A 7 6.02 11.17 -8.84
N ILE A 8 5.54 12.13 -8.04
CA ILE A 8 5.64 12.11 -6.58
C ILE A 8 4.22 11.97 -5.99
N PRO A 9 4.00 11.04 -5.04
CA PRO A 9 4.92 10.00 -4.59
C PRO A 9 5.04 8.84 -5.61
N PRO A 10 6.19 8.13 -5.66
CA PRO A 10 6.34 6.93 -6.50
C PRO A 10 5.46 5.76 -6.04
N ILE A 11 4.94 5.84 -4.81
CA ILE A 11 4.01 4.89 -4.20
C ILE A 11 2.60 5.36 -4.57
N GLN A 12 1.74 4.46 -5.08
CA GLN A 12 0.36 4.80 -5.41
C GLN A 12 -0.58 4.56 -4.23
N ASP A 13 -0.79 3.30 -3.88
CA ASP A 13 -1.78 2.92 -2.86
C ASP A 13 -1.14 2.13 -1.72
N VAL A 14 -0.39 1.08 -2.08
CA VAL A 14 0.23 0.18 -1.11
C VAL A 14 1.67 -0.14 -1.53
N LEU A 15 2.58 -0.20 -0.56
CA LEU A 15 3.94 -0.71 -0.73
C LEU A 15 4.21 -1.84 0.27
N LEU A 16 4.59 -3.00 -0.25
CA LEU A 16 4.91 -4.21 0.49
C LEU A 16 6.42 -4.31 0.63
N VAL A 17 6.90 -4.47 1.86
CA VAL A 17 8.32 -4.52 2.19
C VAL A 17 8.64 -5.89 2.79
N GLY A 18 9.45 -6.67 2.08
CA GLY A 18 10.00 -7.95 2.55
C GLY A 18 11.03 -7.78 3.66
N ARG A 19 11.18 -8.80 4.52
CA ARG A 19 12.14 -8.82 5.66
C ARG A 19 13.61 -8.63 5.29
N ARG A 20 13.95 -8.88 4.04
CA ARG A 20 15.29 -8.76 3.45
C ARG A 20 15.24 -7.90 2.19
N ALA A 21 14.25 -7.01 2.09
CA ALA A 21 14.13 -6.06 1.02
C ALA A 21 15.40 -5.18 0.91
N PRO A 22 15.73 -4.66 -0.28
CA PRO A 22 16.88 -3.78 -0.47
C PRO A 22 16.79 -2.49 0.36
N ILE A 23 15.57 -2.08 0.72
CA ILE A 23 15.27 -0.97 1.61
C ILE A 23 14.26 -1.42 2.66
N GLY A 24 14.64 -1.33 3.94
CA GLY A 24 13.78 -1.76 5.04
C GLY A 24 12.67 -0.74 5.39
N PRO A 25 11.70 -1.12 6.24
CA PRO A 25 10.54 -0.30 6.56
C PRO A 25 10.87 1.10 7.11
N GLU A 26 11.91 1.22 7.92
CA GLU A 26 12.33 2.51 8.50
C GLU A 26 12.90 3.49 7.45
N ALA A 27 13.62 2.98 6.46
CA ALA A 27 14.14 3.80 5.38
C ALA A 27 13.00 4.22 4.43
N VAL A 28 12.07 3.31 4.15
CA VAL A 28 10.83 3.60 3.41
C VAL A 28 10.01 4.67 4.13
N LYS A 29 9.83 4.56 5.45
CA LYS A 29 9.14 5.56 6.28
C LYS A 29 9.73 6.94 6.13
N ARG A 30 11.06 7.06 6.27
CA ARG A 30 11.76 8.35 6.13
C ARG A 30 11.56 8.94 4.74
N MET A 31 11.69 8.11 3.71
CA MET A 31 11.46 8.54 2.33
C MET A 31 10.03 9.07 2.15
N ILE A 32 9.03 8.36 2.66
CA ILE A 32 7.63 8.77 2.54
C ILE A 32 7.36 10.06 3.31
N GLU A 33 7.83 10.18 4.54
CA GLU A 33 7.62 11.38 5.34
C GLU A 33 8.29 12.62 4.73
N LEU A 34 9.39 12.45 3.99
CA LEU A 34 10.01 13.55 3.24
C LEU A 34 9.22 13.96 1.99
N MET A 35 8.61 12.99 1.30
CA MET A 35 7.98 13.22 0.00
C MET A 35 6.48 13.55 0.14
N CYS A 36 5.79 12.89 1.05
CA CYS A 36 4.34 12.94 1.27
C CYS A 36 4.00 12.82 2.78
N PRO A 37 4.36 13.84 3.58
CA PRO A 37 4.22 13.79 5.04
C PRO A 37 2.82 13.40 5.49
N GLY A 38 2.72 12.40 6.36
CA GLY A 38 1.46 11.99 6.99
C GLY A 38 0.42 11.36 6.07
N GLN A 39 0.69 11.16 4.77
CA GLN A 39 -0.27 10.57 3.81
C GLN A 39 -0.36 9.05 3.89
N TYR A 40 0.63 8.41 4.52
CA TYR A 40 0.74 6.96 4.62
C TYR A 40 0.82 6.50 6.06
N GLU A 41 0.44 5.25 6.26
CA GLU A 41 0.56 4.51 7.49
C GLU A 41 1.42 3.28 7.23
N ILE A 42 2.19 2.85 8.24
CA ILE A 42 3.05 1.67 8.15
C ILE A 42 2.58 0.68 9.19
N ILE A 43 2.31 -0.53 8.72
CA ILE A 43 1.84 -1.64 9.53
C ILE A 43 2.92 -2.71 9.49
N PHE A 44 3.45 -3.08 10.65
CA PHE A 44 4.43 -4.15 10.77
C PHE A 44 3.73 -5.51 10.78
N ILE A 45 4.33 -6.48 10.10
CA ILE A 45 3.78 -7.82 9.92
C ILE A 45 4.60 -8.82 10.72
N GLU A 46 3.92 -9.59 11.56
CA GLU A 46 4.58 -10.54 12.46
C GLU A 46 5.05 -11.80 11.74
N GLU A 47 4.27 -12.30 10.78
CA GLU A 47 4.51 -13.59 10.12
C GLU A 47 4.59 -13.49 8.58
N GLY A 48 5.27 -14.46 7.97
CA GLY A 48 5.42 -14.54 6.52
C GLY A 48 6.60 -13.74 5.94
N PRO A 49 6.72 -13.66 4.60
CA PRO A 49 7.89 -13.08 3.93
C PRO A 49 8.00 -11.55 4.07
N LEU A 50 6.90 -10.89 4.41
CA LEU A 50 6.82 -9.44 4.57
C LEU A 50 7.17 -9.02 6.00
N GLU A 51 7.80 -7.85 6.12
CA GLU A 51 8.10 -7.17 7.38
C GLU A 51 7.14 -6.01 7.63
N ALA A 52 6.75 -5.30 6.57
CA ALA A 52 5.83 -4.19 6.68
C ALA A 52 4.99 -3.99 5.42
N VAL A 53 3.81 -3.41 5.64
CA VAL A 53 2.92 -2.91 4.61
C VAL A 53 2.71 -1.42 4.85
N VAL A 54 3.01 -0.62 3.84
CA VAL A 54 2.72 0.81 3.82
C VAL A 54 1.42 1.01 3.07
N ILE A 55 0.46 1.72 3.67
CA ILE A 55 -0.87 1.93 3.09
C ILE A 55 -1.16 3.43 3.05
N ARG A 56 -1.71 3.90 1.92
CA ARG A 56 -2.19 5.28 1.80
C ARG A 56 -3.43 5.49 2.67
N LYS A 57 -3.38 6.47 3.58
CA LYS A 57 -4.46 6.75 4.53
C LYS A 57 -5.78 7.16 3.86
N SER A 58 -5.79 7.58 2.61
CA SER A 58 -7.05 7.86 1.91
C SER A 58 -7.91 6.61 1.71
N LEU A 59 -7.28 5.42 1.61
CA LEU A 59 -7.99 4.14 1.45
C LEU A 59 -8.75 3.77 2.73
N SER A 60 -8.24 4.16 3.91
CA SER A 60 -8.89 3.89 5.19
C SER A 60 -10.25 4.58 5.35
N LYS A 61 -10.51 5.62 4.53
CA LYS A 61 -11.80 6.31 4.46
C LYS A 61 -12.87 5.51 3.69
N MET A 62 -12.46 4.56 2.86
CA MET A 62 -13.36 3.75 2.03
C MET A 62 -13.53 2.33 2.58
N VAL A 63 -12.45 1.74 3.09
CA VAL A 63 -12.38 0.38 3.63
C VAL A 63 -11.53 0.40 4.90
N SER A 64 -11.89 -0.34 5.94
CA SER A 64 -11.07 -0.42 7.15
C SER A 64 -9.67 -0.96 6.85
N ASN A 65 -8.66 -0.46 7.57
CA ASN A 65 -7.27 -0.91 7.41
C ASN A 65 -7.13 -2.42 7.62
N GLU A 66 -7.84 -3.01 8.58
CA GLU A 66 -7.83 -4.45 8.85
C GLU A 66 -8.27 -5.26 7.63
N LYS A 67 -9.41 -4.89 7.02
CA LYS A 67 -9.95 -5.58 5.85
C LYS A 67 -9.08 -5.37 4.62
N LEU A 68 -8.54 -4.17 4.43
CA LEU A 68 -7.62 -3.89 3.34
C LEU A 68 -6.33 -4.70 3.49
N LEU A 69 -5.78 -4.76 4.70
CA LEU A 69 -4.58 -5.53 5.01
C LEU A 69 -4.80 -7.02 4.77
N GLU A 70 -5.93 -7.58 5.20
CA GLU A 70 -6.30 -8.98 4.96
C GLU A 70 -6.30 -9.31 3.46
N ILE A 71 -7.00 -8.51 2.65
CA ILE A 71 -7.09 -8.69 1.19
C ILE A 71 -5.69 -8.62 0.55
N VAL A 72 -4.93 -7.59 0.90
CA VAL A 72 -3.59 -7.36 0.36
C VAL A 72 -2.64 -8.49 0.73
N LEU A 73 -2.60 -8.90 2.01
CA LEU A 73 -1.69 -9.96 2.47
C LEU A 73 -2.04 -11.31 1.87
N ASN A 74 -3.34 -11.63 1.69
CA ASN A 74 -3.75 -12.89 1.10
C ASN A 74 -3.19 -13.06 -0.32
N GLU A 75 -3.18 -12.01 -1.14
CA GLU A 75 -2.61 -12.06 -2.48
C GLU A 75 -1.09 -11.89 -2.47
N ALA A 76 -0.57 -10.97 -1.66
CA ALA A 76 0.86 -10.69 -1.58
C ALA A 76 1.66 -11.91 -1.12
N ASN A 77 1.20 -12.65 -0.11
CA ASN A 77 1.92 -13.81 0.42
C ASN A 77 2.06 -14.96 -0.59
N LYS A 78 1.24 -14.99 -1.65
CA LYS A 78 1.36 -16.01 -2.72
C LYS A 78 2.53 -15.75 -3.66
N VAL A 79 3.01 -14.50 -3.74
CA VAL A 79 4.01 -14.05 -4.72
C VAL A 79 5.23 -13.40 -4.07
N ALA A 80 5.10 -12.91 -2.84
CA ALA A 80 6.16 -12.22 -2.13
C ALA A 80 7.21 -13.19 -1.59
N SER A 81 8.47 -12.78 -1.73
CA SER A 81 9.63 -13.36 -1.06
C SER A 81 10.17 -12.40 0.00
N GLU A 82 11.09 -12.87 0.85
CA GLU A 82 11.71 -12.00 1.85
C GLU A 82 12.46 -10.80 1.23
N THR A 83 12.94 -10.89 -0.01
CA THR A 83 13.68 -9.80 -0.68
C THR A 83 12.79 -8.82 -1.44
N THR A 84 11.48 -8.99 -1.33
CA THR A 84 10.49 -8.30 -2.16
C THR A 84 10.32 -6.84 -1.77
N LEU A 85 10.17 -5.98 -2.78
CA LEU A 85 9.67 -4.62 -2.65
C LEU A 85 8.60 -4.42 -3.72
N LEU A 86 7.33 -4.58 -3.38
CA LEU A 86 6.22 -4.58 -4.34
C LEU A 86 5.29 -3.41 -4.10
N LYS A 87 4.99 -2.69 -5.19
CA LYS A 87 3.88 -1.76 -5.23
C LYS A 87 2.61 -2.52 -5.59
N ALA A 88 1.54 -2.26 -4.85
CA ALA A 88 0.20 -2.70 -5.19
C ALA A 88 -0.70 -1.48 -5.40
N GLN A 89 -1.58 -1.59 -6.39
CA GLN A 89 -2.64 -0.62 -6.68
C GLN A 89 -3.97 -1.21 -6.22
N ILE A 90 -4.84 -0.38 -5.66
CA ILE A 90 -6.15 -0.80 -5.14
C ILE A 90 -7.24 -0.04 -5.89
N ASP A 91 -7.97 -0.76 -6.74
CA ASP A 91 -9.13 -0.22 -7.43
C ASP A 91 -10.42 -0.48 -6.62
N ILE A 92 -11.02 0.59 -6.09
CA ILE A 92 -12.27 0.53 -5.30
C ILE A 92 -13.43 1.07 -6.13
N VAL A 93 -14.49 0.28 -6.30
CA VAL A 93 -15.71 0.67 -7.00
C VAL A 93 -16.87 0.78 -6.01
N LEU A 94 -17.46 1.97 -5.89
CA LEU A 94 -18.64 2.23 -5.07
C LEU A 94 -19.90 2.26 -5.96
N ALA A 95 -20.80 1.28 -5.77
CA ALA A 95 -22.09 1.25 -6.46
C ALA A 95 -23.19 1.78 -5.54
N ILE A 96 -23.85 2.86 -5.95
CA ILE A 96 -24.99 3.45 -5.23
C ILE A 96 -26.26 3.22 -6.06
N SER A 97 -27.25 2.54 -5.49
CA SER A 97 -28.58 2.39 -6.06
C SER A 97 -29.60 3.09 -5.15
N LEU A 98 -30.29 4.08 -5.69
CA LEU A 98 -31.39 4.77 -5.02
C LEU A 98 -32.71 4.32 -5.67
N GLU A 99 -33.56 3.69 -4.88
CA GLU A 99 -34.93 3.42 -5.27
C GLU A 99 -35.79 4.61 -4.85
N VAL A 100 -36.45 5.25 -5.81
CA VAL A 100 -37.31 6.41 -5.57
C VAL A 100 -38.74 5.96 -5.81
N GLU A 101 -39.52 5.81 -4.74
CA GLU A 101 -40.97 5.66 -4.84
C GLU A 101 -41.58 7.01 -5.25
N LEU A 102 -42.34 7.02 -6.35
CA LEU A 102 -43.10 8.17 -6.86
C LEU A 102 -44.50 8.22 -6.24
#